data_AF-A0AAU9JAK9-F1
#
_entry.id   AF-A0AAU9JAK9-F1
#
_cell.length_a   1.000
_cell.length_b   1.000
_cell.length_c   1.000
_cell.angle_alpha   90.00
_cell.angle_beta   90.00
_cell.angle_gamma   90.00
#
_symmetry.space_group_name_H-M   'P 1'
#
loop_
_entity.id
_entity.type
_entity.pdbx_description
1 polymer ?
#
loop_
_entity_poly.entity_id
_entity_poly.type
_entity_poly.pdbx_seq_one_letter_code
_entity_poly.pdbx_strand_id
1 'polypeptide(L)'
;MNFLELLKFSTICLISFAFLFGNVIDNAFVISLFLFLVIPLLNIIIARILINLLKEIDFDVPSDPKRLANIYVLESKIRPIFCSNSIEAKAEILYFLGKCYNCSKLHENKLLAIWEANYCIFTLNDEALAKIKLERSKNSHFSLEGNYQEYLCKKVLSEFDTNESIEYLNYFQKIHDAKKEDEILCMELLDFWKEIVSIKPNLNILDDLLKSIPDSISYLDEEYSHLHLMFPKCKEVLILYSSFARNILCDTEKSTILEHKMRSIDKFASGTSKDAKSLSFFDEGNGILLGLAEQKRFGQITFANQRASEILKYPINGIIDNKLQFFIPPPYNTYTDDIFYSSLQYVSDSQIKLPKHFFLQLPNKSLIECKGKASLSCISGHLIFILVFKNRNSSHQFALISDEGEIYSHSEHFPQFVGKSNNNLRGYKLKDMLPAFQQENIKPFFPYHLSYMEIETYLIFCHSEFYSVNINYVLIINDPEEIEACRRGEFDEFQQAGKIIKFTSKNKISLNLIRSLSSDNSDIIKRKKIRKQTKLEELPWDTHIGNVDSTEVAEEHSGKSFEEEKHSNKSDNTSQHFALKRIVNLSSRSIKIFHISFVFAVIFI
;
A
#
# COMPACT_ATOMS: atom_id res chain seq x y z
N MET A 1 -26.82 0.90 -17.29
CA MET A 1 -26.69 0.00 -18.46
C MET A 1 -27.65 0.48 -19.54
N ASN A 2 -27.25 0.47 -20.81
CA ASN A 2 -28.21 0.59 -21.90
C ASN A 2 -29.06 -0.69 -21.90
N PHE A 3 -30.33 -0.60 -21.54
CA PHE A 3 -31.32 -1.70 -21.62
C PHE A 3 -31.21 -2.50 -22.93
N LEU A 4 -30.89 -1.77 -24.01
CA LEU A 4 -30.63 -2.31 -25.34
C LEU A 4 -29.47 -3.32 -25.39
N GLU A 5 -28.38 -3.11 -24.66
CA GLU A 5 -27.22 -4.01 -24.65
C GLU A 5 -27.54 -5.33 -23.96
N LEU A 6 -28.29 -5.30 -22.85
CA LEU A 6 -28.66 -6.53 -22.15
C LEU A 6 -29.58 -7.39 -23.01
N LEU A 7 -30.52 -6.75 -23.71
CA LEU A 7 -31.37 -7.39 -24.70
C LEU A 7 -30.57 -7.99 -25.86
N LYS A 8 -29.56 -7.27 -26.36
CA LYS A 8 -28.64 -7.78 -27.39
C LYS A 8 -27.92 -9.04 -26.92
N PHE A 9 -27.29 -9.02 -25.74
CA PHE A 9 -26.58 -10.18 -25.21
C PHE A 9 -27.51 -11.37 -24.93
N SER A 10 -28.68 -11.12 -24.32
CA SER A 10 -29.71 -12.14 -24.11
C SER A 10 -30.12 -12.80 -25.42
N THR A 11 -30.35 -11.99 -26.46
CA THR A 11 -30.72 -12.49 -27.80
C THR A 11 -29.62 -13.38 -28.38
N ILE A 12 -28.35 -12.96 -28.28
CA ILE A 12 -27.21 -13.75 -28.76
C ILE A 12 -27.13 -15.09 -28.03
N CYS A 13 -27.24 -15.10 -26.69
CA CYS A 13 -27.23 -16.33 -25.90
C CYS A 13 -28.37 -17.27 -26.26
N LEU A 14 -29.59 -16.74 -26.44
CA LEU A 14 -30.76 -17.52 -26.83
C LEU A 14 -30.61 -18.11 -28.24
N ILE A 15 -30.02 -17.34 -29.17
CA ILE A 15 -29.71 -17.81 -30.52
C ILE A 15 -28.70 -18.96 -30.44
N SER A 16 -27.60 -18.79 -29.71
CA SER A 16 -26.59 -19.84 -29.53
C SER A 16 -27.18 -21.10 -28.89
N PHE A 17 -28.07 -20.94 -27.90
CA PHE A 17 -28.78 -22.05 -27.29
C PHE A 17 -29.70 -22.77 -28.28
N ALA A 18 -30.45 -22.04 -29.10
CA ALA A 18 -31.30 -22.61 -30.14
C ALA A 18 -30.52 -23.45 -31.16
N PHE A 19 -29.33 -22.98 -31.56
CA PHE A 19 -28.44 -23.74 -32.44
C PHE A 19 -27.87 -24.99 -31.76
N LEU A 20 -27.45 -24.91 -30.49
CA LEU A 20 -26.99 -26.07 -29.74
C LEU A 20 -28.10 -27.11 -29.59
N PHE A 21 -29.30 -26.68 -29.21
CA PHE A 21 -30.45 -27.55 -29.02
C PHE A 21 -30.92 -28.19 -30.32
N GLY A 22 -31.01 -27.40 -31.39
CA GLY A 22 -31.35 -27.90 -32.72
C GLY A 22 -30.35 -28.91 -33.28
N ASN A 23 -29.06 -28.73 -32.99
CA ASN A 23 -28.01 -29.69 -33.35
C ASN A 23 -28.16 -31.02 -32.58
N VAL A 24 -28.60 -31.00 -31.33
CA VAL A 24 -28.83 -32.21 -30.54
C VAL A 24 -30.04 -33.01 -31.08
N ILE A 25 -31.07 -32.30 -31.55
CA ILE A 25 -32.28 -32.92 -32.12
C ILE A 25 -32.11 -33.28 -33.60
N ASP A 26 -31.08 -32.75 -34.25
CA ASP A 26 -30.82 -32.87 -35.70
C ASP A 26 -32.02 -32.41 -36.56
N ASN A 27 -32.61 -31.27 -36.19
CA ASN A 27 -33.81 -30.77 -36.85
C ASN A 27 -33.77 -29.25 -37.09
N ALA A 28 -33.63 -28.87 -38.36
CA ALA A 28 -33.58 -27.48 -38.79
C ALA A 28 -34.91 -26.72 -38.57
N PHE A 29 -36.05 -27.41 -38.58
CA PHE A 29 -37.35 -26.79 -38.30
C PHE A 29 -37.43 -26.28 -36.86
N VAL A 30 -36.84 -27.03 -35.91
CA VAL A 30 -36.76 -26.63 -34.50
C VAL A 30 -35.94 -25.35 -34.37
N ILE A 31 -34.79 -25.24 -35.05
CA ILE A 31 -33.96 -24.02 -35.03
C ILE A 31 -34.75 -22.82 -35.56
N SER A 32 -35.41 -22.95 -36.71
CA SER A 32 -36.24 -21.89 -37.29
C SER A 32 -37.38 -21.47 -36.36
N LEU A 33 -38.06 -22.42 -35.73
CA LEU A 33 -39.13 -22.14 -34.76
C LEU A 33 -38.60 -21.38 -33.55
N PHE A 34 -37.42 -21.73 -33.04
CA PHE A 34 -36.79 -20.98 -31.96
C PHE A 34 -36.44 -19.55 -32.40
N LEU A 35 -35.79 -19.38 -33.55
CA LEU A 35 -35.35 -18.06 -34.04
C LEU A 35 -36.52 -17.09 -34.31
N PHE A 36 -37.58 -17.56 -34.96
CA PHE A 36 -38.66 -16.68 -35.41
C PHE A 36 -39.80 -16.53 -34.40
N LEU A 37 -40.03 -17.53 -33.53
CA LEU A 37 -41.16 -17.52 -32.60
C LEU A 37 -40.71 -17.42 -31.14
N VAL A 38 -39.85 -18.33 -30.70
CA VAL A 38 -39.54 -18.49 -29.26
C VAL A 38 -38.64 -17.36 -28.76
N ILE A 39 -37.57 -17.04 -29.47
CA ILE A 39 -36.60 -16.02 -29.04
C ILE A 39 -37.22 -14.62 -28.99
N PRO A 40 -38.00 -14.15 -30.00
CA PRO A 40 -38.69 -12.87 -29.90
C PRO A 40 -39.67 -12.80 -28.72
N LEU A 41 -40.43 -13.87 -28.47
CA LEU A 41 -41.35 -13.94 -27.32
C LEU A 41 -40.60 -13.92 -25.99
N LEU A 42 -39.51 -14.69 -25.86
CA LEU A 42 -38.66 -14.67 -24.67
C LEU A 42 -38.03 -13.31 -24.46
N ASN A 43 -37.57 -12.63 -25.51
CA ASN A 43 -37.02 -11.29 -25.40
C ASN A 43 -38.05 -10.27 -24.92
N ILE A 44 -39.33 -10.38 -25.34
CA ILE A 44 -40.41 -9.53 -24.82
C ILE A 44 -40.63 -9.79 -23.31
N ILE A 45 -40.63 -11.06 -22.90
CA ILE A 45 -40.78 -11.44 -21.49
C ILE A 45 -39.61 -10.89 -20.66
N ILE A 46 -38.37 -11.12 -21.13
CA ILE A 46 -37.14 -10.64 -20.50
C ILE A 46 -37.15 -9.11 -20.41
N ALA A 47 -37.49 -8.42 -21.49
CA ALA A 47 -37.65 -6.96 -21.53
C ALA A 47 -38.63 -6.47 -20.47
N ARG A 48 -39.79 -7.12 -20.33
CA ARG A 48 -40.81 -6.72 -19.36
C ARG A 48 -40.38 -7.00 -17.92
N ILE A 49 -39.72 -8.13 -17.67
CA ILE A 49 -39.14 -8.44 -16.36
C ILE A 49 -38.09 -7.39 -15.98
N LEU A 50 -37.21 -7.02 -16.91
CA LEU A 50 -36.18 -5.99 -16.69
C LEU A 50 -36.79 -4.62 -16.41
N ILE A 51 -37.80 -4.20 -17.18
CA ILE A 51 -38.48 -2.92 -16.95
C ILE A 51 -39.14 -2.90 -15.57
N ASN A 52 -39.79 -3.99 -15.17
CA ASN A 52 -40.43 -4.06 -13.86
C ASN A 52 -39.40 -4.05 -12.72
N LEU A 53 -38.32 -4.82 -12.85
CA LEU A 53 -37.19 -4.79 -11.91
C LEU A 53 -36.61 -3.38 -11.79
N LEU A 54 -36.40 -2.68 -12.90
CA LEU A 54 -35.88 -1.31 -12.91
C LEU A 54 -36.83 -0.30 -12.27
N LYS A 55 -38.15 -0.52 -12.34
CA LYS A 55 -39.16 0.35 -11.73
C LYS A 55 -39.30 0.16 -10.22
N GLU A 56 -39.05 -1.04 -9.71
CA GLU A 56 -39.13 -1.36 -8.28
C GLU A 56 -37.86 -0.96 -7.50
N ILE A 57 -36.77 -0.65 -8.20
CA ILE A 57 -35.55 -0.18 -7.57
C ILE A 57 -35.74 1.29 -7.15
N ASP A 58 -36.04 1.48 -5.87
CA ASP A 58 -35.88 2.76 -5.20
C ASP A 58 -34.39 3.15 -5.22
N PHE A 59 -34.09 4.27 -5.89
CA PHE A 59 -32.73 4.79 -6.07
C PHE A 59 -32.18 5.45 -4.81
N ASP A 60 -32.99 5.61 -3.76
CA ASP A 60 -32.48 6.09 -2.49
C ASP A 60 -31.55 5.05 -1.86
N VAL A 61 -30.31 5.48 -1.61
CA VAL A 61 -29.32 4.68 -0.87
C VAL A 61 -29.81 4.55 0.56
N PRO A 62 -30.05 3.32 1.04
CA PRO A 62 -30.50 3.14 2.41
C PRO A 62 -29.41 3.66 3.35
N SER A 63 -29.78 4.51 4.30
CA SER A 63 -28.85 5.03 5.30
C SER A 63 -28.24 3.91 6.18
N ASP A 64 -28.91 2.76 6.24
CA ASP A 64 -28.45 1.55 6.95
C ASP A 64 -28.08 0.41 5.97
N PRO A 65 -26.78 0.06 5.86
CA PRO A 65 -26.29 -1.05 5.04
C PRO A 65 -26.89 -2.40 5.39
N LYS A 66 -27.37 -2.59 6.63
CA LYS A 66 -27.93 -3.89 7.09
C LYS A 66 -29.24 -4.26 6.39
N ARG A 67 -29.91 -3.27 5.78
CA ARG A 67 -31.16 -3.48 5.02
C ARG A 67 -30.93 -4.06 3.62
N LEU A 68 -29.68 -4.16 3.17
CA LEU A 68 -29.35 -4.69 1.85
C LEU A 68 -29.41 -6.22 1.86
N ALA A 69 -30.32 -6.78 1.07
CA ALA A 69 -30.55 -8.22 1.03
C ALA A 69 -29.44 -8.98 0.28
N ASN A 70 -28.92 -8.42 -0.82
CA ASN A 70 -27.87 -9.03 -1.63
C ASN A 70 -27.03 -7.97 -2.36
N ILE A 71 -25.94 -8.41 -2.99
CA ILE A 71 -24.97 -7.55 -3.66
C ILE A 71 -25.53 -6.84 -4.90
N TYR A 72 -26.50 -7.45 -5.59
CA TYR A 72 -27.10 -6.90 -6.80
C TYR A 72 -28.10 -5.77 -6.49
N VAL A 73 -28.77 -5.83 -5.34
CA VAL A 73 -29.59 -4.73 -4.83
C VAL A 73 -28.71 -3.52 -4.48
N LEU A 74 -27.55 -3.76 -3.85
CA LEU A 74 -26.57 -2.70 -3.61
C LEU A 74 -26.13 -2.05 -4.92
N GLU A 75 -25.70 -2.86 -5.89
CA GLU A 75 -25.25 -2.41 -7.21
C GLU A 75 -26.27 -1.50 -7.90
N SER A 76 -27.52 -1.96 -7.92
CA SER A 76 -28.61 -1.24 -8.56
C SER A 76 -28.85 0.15 -7.94
N LYS A 77 -28.65 0.27 -6.63
CA LYS A 77 -28.83 1.52 -5.88
C LYS A 77 -27.64 2.48 -5.97
N ILE A 78 -26.41 1.97 -6.01
CA ILE A 78 -25.21 2.82 -6.08
C ILE A 78 -24.89 3.29 -7.51
N ARG A 79 -25.32 2.53 -8.53
CA ARG A 79 -25.02 2.78 -9.94
C ARG A 79 -25.36 4.20 -10.42
N PRO A 80 -26.52 4.81 -10.11
CA PRO A 80 -26.81 6.19 -10.51
C PRO A 80 -25.81 7.20 -9.94
N ILE A 81 -25.29 6.91 -8.75
CA ILE A 81 -24.37 7.79 -8.03
C ILE A 81 -22.96 7.68 -8.60
N PHE A 82 -22.55 6.48 -9.02
CA PHE A 82 -21.32 6.32 -9.81
C PHE A 82 -21.33 7.12 -11.11
N CYS A 83 -22.50 7.37 -11.69
CA CYS A 83 -22.65 8.22 -12.87
C CYS A 83 -22.71 9.73 -12.53
N SER A 84 -22.80 10.10 -11.25
CA SER A 84 -22.81 11.49 -10.83
C SER A 84 -21.38 12.03 -10.64
N ASN A 85 -21.07 13.18 -11.24
CA ASN A 85 -19.71 13.76 -11.21
C ASN A 85 -19.43 14.65 -10.00
N SER A 86 -20.28 14.66 -8.95
CA SER A 86 -20.05 15.52 -7.78
C SER A 86 -18.96 14.96 -6.87
N ILE A 87 -17.96 15.79 -6.54
CA ILE A 87 -16.81 15.41 -5.69
C ILE A 87 -17.24 14.93 -4.30
N GLU A 88 -18.24 15.58 -3.72
CA GLU A 88 -18.77 15.28 -2.38
C GLU A 88 -19.41 13.88 -2.34
N ALA A 89 -20.15 13.51 -3.40
CA ALA A 89 -20.72 12.17 -3.51
C ALA A 89 -19.63 11.09 -3.60
N LYS A 90 -18.44 11.41 -4.14
CA LYS A 90 -17.39 10.40 -4.33
C LYS A 90 -16.85 9.83 -3.02
N ALA A 91 -16.59 10.70 -2.04
CA ALA A 91 -16.12 10.27 -0.72
C ALA A 91 -17.21 9.56 0.08
N GLU A 92 -18.46 10.05 0.00
CA GLU A 92 -19.61 9.43 0.66
C GLU A 92 -19.91 8.03 0.14
N ILE A 93 -19.75 7.79 -1.17
CA ILE A 93 -19.92 6.46 -1.76
C ILE A 93 -18.90 5.48 -1.21
N LEU A 94 -17.60 5.82 -1.21
CA LEU A 94 -16.58 4.93 -0.66
C LEU A 94 -16.80 4.65 0.82
N TYR A 95 -17.24 5.67 1.57
CA TYR A 95 -17.61 5.50 2.96
C TYR A 95 -18.78 4.52 3.14
N PHE A 96 -19.81 4.66 2.30
CA PHE A 96 -20.97 3.77 2.29
C PHE A 96 -20.61 2.33 1.90
N LEU A 97 -19.76 2.14 0.89
CA LEU A 97 -19.26 0.83 0.48
C LEU A 97 -18.41 0.19 1.59
N GLY A 98 -17.55 0.96 2.25
CA GLY A 98 -16.79 0.52 3.42
C GLY A 98 -17.70 0.09 4.58
N LYS A 99 -18.80 0.81 4.82
CA LYS A 99 -19.84 0.38 5.77
C LYS A 99 -20.53 -0.92 5.33
N CYS A 100 -20.83 -1.08 4.05
CA CYS A 100 -21.40 -2.32 3.51
C CYS A 100 -20.45 -3.50 3.76
N TYR A 101 -19.15 -3.29 3.54
CA TYR A 101 -18.13 -4.31 3.81
C TYR A 101 -18.06 -4.69 5.29
N ASN A 102 -18.18 -3.75 6.22
CA ASN A 102 -18.05 -4.06 7.65
C ASN A 102 -19.32 -4.57 8.32
N CYS A 103 -20.50 -4.11 7.89
CA CYS A 103 -21.74 -4.27 8.65
C CYS A 103 -22.74 -5.27 8.04
N SER A 104 -22.45 -5.86 6.88
CA SER A 104 -23.41 -6.68 6.15
C SER A 104 -22.87 -8.08 5.80
N LYS A 105 -23.78 -8.97 5.39
CA LYS A 105 -23.43 -10.27 4.80
C LYS A 105 -22.69 -10.14 3.46
N LEU A 106 -22.56 -8.92 2.91
CA LEU A 106 -21.97 -8.67 1.60
C LEU A 106 -20.44 -8.77 1.59
N HIS A 107 -19.78 -8.74 2.75
CA HIS A 107 -18.31 -8.85 2.84
C HIS A 107 -17.77 -10.19 2.32
N GLU A 108 -18.60 -11.23 2.30
CA GLU A 108 -18.27 -12.54 1.76
C GLU A 108 -18.24 -12.54 0.22
N ASN A 109 -18.80 -11.51 -0.43
CA ASN A 109 -18.88 -11.40 -1.87
C ASN A 109 -17.75 -10.53 -2.45
N LYS A 110 -16.90 -11.15 -3.28
CA LYS A 110 -15.78 -10.50 -3.97
C LYS A 110 -16.16 -9.26 -4.77
N LEU A 111 -17.37 -9.23 -5.35
CA LEU A 111 -17.81 -8.15 -6.23
C LEU A 111 -17.80 -6.79 -5.53
N LEU A 112 -18.05 -6.73 -4.21
CA LEU A 112 -18.00 -5.48 -3.47
C LEU A 112 -16.61 -4.84 -3.52
N ALA A 113 -15.57 -5.61 -3.21
CA ALA A 113 -14.18 -5.16 -3.25
C ALA A 113 -13.74 -4.77 -4.67
N ILE A 114 -14.19 -5.54 -5.67
CA ILE A 114 -13.89 -5.27 -7.08
C ILE A 114 -14.55 -3.97 -7.56
N TRP A 115 -15.79 -3.70 -7.16
CA TRP A 115 -16.47 -2.45 -7.50
C TRP A 115 -15.83 -1.26 -6.80
N GLU A 116 -15.45 -1.38 -5.53
CA GLU A 116 -14.66 -0.36 -4.84
C GLU A 116 -13.35 -0.07 -5.58
N ALA A 117 -12.63 -1.12 -6.01
CA ALA A 117 -11.37 -0.98 -6.73
C ALA A 117 -11.56 -0.27 -8.09
N ASN A 118 -12.52 -0.74 -8.91
CA ASN A 118 -12.84 -0.11 -10.20
C ASN A 118 -13.28 1.36 -10.02
N TYR A 119 -14.02 1.66 -8.96
CA TYR A 119 -14.39 3.03 -8.65
C TYR A 119 -13.17 3.91 -8.35
N CYS A 120 -12.22 3.40 -7.58
CA CYS A 120 -10.96 4.09 -7.29
C CYS A 120 -10.14 4.34 -8.56
N ILE A 121 -10.07 3.37 -9.47
CA ILE A 121 -9.36 3.51 -10.76
C ILE A 121 -10.05 4.56 -11.64
N PHE A 122 -11.31 4.31 -12.02
CA PHE A 122 -11.95 5.06 -13.11
C PHE A 122 -12.54 6.39 -12.65
N THR A 123 -12.84 6.57 -11.36
CA THR A 123 -13.50 7.79 -10.86
C THR A 123 -12.62 8.65 -9.96
N LEU A 124 -11.72 8.05 -9.18
CA LEU A 124 -10.79 8.76 -8.31
C LEU A 124 -9.40 8.92 -8.90
N ASN A 125 -9.04 8.10 -9.89
CA ASN A 125 -7.68 8.03 -10.43
C ASN A 125 -6.64 7.74 -9.33
N ASP A 126 -6.98 6.86 -8.38
CA ASP A 126 -6.11 6.42 -7.29
C ASP A 126 -5.90 4.90 -7.35
N GLU A 127 -4.84 4.52 -8.05
CA GLU A 127 -4.39 3.14 -8.25
C GLU A 127 -4.02 2.45 -6.93
N ALA A 128 -3.37 3.17 -6.02
CA ALA A 128 -2.93 2.62 -4.75
C ALA A 128 -4.14 2.27 -3.88
N LEU A 129 -5.13 3.17 -3.81
CA LEU A 129 -6.38 2.91 -3.12
C LEU A 129 -7.13 1.73 -3.76
N ALA A 130 -7.16 1.65 -5.09
CA ALA A 130 -7.77 0.53 -5.79
C ALA A 130 -7.15 -0.82 -5.41
N LYS A 131 -5.80 -0.92 -5.37
CA LYS A 131 -5.09 -2.14 -4.92
C LYS A 131 -5.44 -2.49 -3.47
N ILE A 132 -5.54 -1.50 -2.58
CA ILE A 132 -5.93 -1.69 -1.17
C ILE A 132 -7.37 -2.24 -1.06
N LYS A 133 -8.31 -1.68 -1.82
CA LYS A 133 -9.71 -2.15 -1.79
C LYS A 133 -9.83 -3.54 -2.40
N LEU A 134 -9.12 -3.82 -3.50
CA LEU A 134 -9.13 -5.12 -4.17
C LEU A 134 -8.59 -6.23 -3.26
N GLU A 135 -7.59 -5.94 -2.43
CA GLU A 135 -6.99 -6.91 -1.52
C GLU A 135 -8.00 -7.54 -0.55
N ARG A 136 -9.07 -6.81 -0.23
CA ARG A 136 -10.18 -7.31 0.60
C ARG A 136 -10.89 -8.52 -0.01
N SER A 137 -10.78 -8.72 -1.32
CA SER A 137 -11.38 -9.85 -2.05
C SER A 137 -10.69 -11.20 -1.76
N LYS A 138 -9.44 -11.20 -1.27
CA LYS A 138 -8.72 -12.46 -0.95
C LYS A 138 -9.42 -13.29 0.12
N ASN A 139 -10.06 -12.63 1.07
CA ASN A 139 -10.77 -13.29 2.18
C ASN A 139 -12.19 -13.75 1.82
N SER A 140 -12.68 -13.39 0.63
CA SER A 140 -14.03 -13.72 0.18
C SER A 140 -14.10 -15.10 -0.47
N HIS A 141 -15.30 -15.71 -0.50
CA HIS A 141 -15.48 -17.04 -1.09
C HIS A 141 -15.19 -17.05 -2.60
N PHE A 142 -14.70 -18.19 -3.08
CA PHE A 142 -14.50 -18.41 -4.51
C PHE A 142 -15.84 -18.34 -5.24
N SER A 143 -15.90 -17.55 -6.31
CA SER A 143 -17.00 -17.56 -7.27
C SER A 143 -16.43 -17.33 -8.66
N LEU A 144 -16.91 -18.08 -9.66
CA LEU A 144 -16.39 -17.96 -11.03
C LEU A 144 -16.47 -16.52 -11.54
N GLU A 145 -17.62 -15.87 -11.32
CA GLU A 145 -17.85 -14.47 -11.67
C GLU A 145 -16.88 -13.54 -10.93
N GLY A 146 -16.80 -13.65 -9.60
CA GLY A 146 -15.95 -12.78 -8.78
C GLY A 146 -14.47 -12.95 -9.11
N ASN A 147 -13.98 -14.18 -9.28
CA ASN A 147 -12.59 -14.46 -9.63
C ASN A 147 -12.23 -13.99 -11.05
N TYR A 148 -13.14 -14.13 -12.01
CA TYR A 148 -12.91 -13.60 -13.36
C TYR A 148 -12.84 -12.06 -13.35
N GLN A 149 -13.74 -11.40 -12.62
CA GLN A 149 -13.74 -9.95 -12.47
C GLN A 149 -12.52 -9.45 -11.68
N GLU A 150 -12.07 -10.19 -10.67
CA GLU A 150 -10.83 -9.93 -9.93
C GLU A 150 -9.61 -9.99 -10.87
N TYR A 151 -9.54 -11.02 -11.72
CA TYR A 151 -8.48 -11.15 -12.72
C TYR A 151 -8.46 -9.97 -13.71
N LEU A 152 -9.62 -9.57 -14.24
CA LEU A 152 -9.72 -8.41 -15.11
C LEU A 152 -9.29 -7.12 -14.41
N CYS A 153 -9.72 -6.92 -13.16
CA CYS A 153 -9.35 -5.76 -12.37
C CYS A 153 -7.83 -5.70 -12.10
N LYS A 154 -7.19 -6.85 -11.77
CA LYS A 154 -5.73 -6.95 -11.63
C LYS A 154 -5.00 -6.62 -12.93
N LYS A 155 -5.52 -7.09 -14.07
CA LYS A 155 -4.95 -6.76 -15.39
C LYS A 155 -5.00 -5.25 -15.65
N VAL A 156 -6.15 -4.61 -15.41
CA VAL A 156 -6.27 -3.15 -15.53
C VAL A 156 -5.28 -2.46 -14.61
N LEU A 157 -5.19 -2.84 -13.34
CA LEU A 157 -4.25 -2.26 -12.39
C LEU A 157 -2.77 -2.43 -12.77
N SER A 158 -2.42 -3.44 -13.57
CA SER A 158 -1.05 -3.59 -14.07
C SER A 158 -0.68 -2.63 -15.20
N GLU A 159 -1.69 -2.02 -15.86
CA GLU A 159 -1.49 -1.02 -16.92
C GLU A 159 -1.31 0.41 -16.33
N PHE A 160 -1.72 0.59 -15.08
CA PHE A 160 -1.73 1.85 -14.34
C PHE A 160 -0.75 1.74 -13.15
N ASP A 161 0.54 2.01 -13.41
CA ASP A 161 1.60 2.08 -12.40
C ASP A 161 2.27 3.47 -12.46
N THR A 162 1.50 4.52 -12.10
CA THR A 162 1.99 5.91 -12.14
C THR A 162 2.32 6.49 -10.77
N ASN A 163 1.95 5.80 -9.69
CA ASN A 163 2.19 6.26 -8.33
C ASN A 163 3.61 5.94 -7.85
N GLU A 164 4.36 6.99 -7.49
CA GLU A 164 5.73 6.90 -6.95
C GLU A 164 5.87 5.90 -5.78
N SER A 165 4.84 5.78 -4.93
CA SER A 165 4.85 4.84 -3.80
C SER A 165 4.78 3.37 -4.25
N ILE A 166 4.06 3.10 -5.33
CA ILE A 166 3.96 1.77 -5.93
C ILE A 166 5.26 1.47 -6.68
N GLU A 167 5.77 2.44 -7.44
CA GLU A 167 7.06 2.33 -8.13
C GLU A 167 8.19 2.00 -7.16
N TYR A 168 8.23 2.68 -6.01
CA TYR A 168 9.20 2.40 -4.96
C TYR A 168 9.05 1.00 -4.35
N LEU A 169 7.82 0.54 -4.11
CA LEU A 169 7.57 -0.81 -3.60
C LEU A 169 7.99 -1.89 -4.62
N ASN A 170 7.69 -1.69 -5.90
CA ASN A 170 8.14 -2.57 -6.98
C ASN A 170 9.68 -2.60 -7.07
N TYR A 171 10.33 -1.42 -6.98
CA TYR A 171 11.78 -1.31 -6.89
C TYR A 171 12.31 -2.10 -5.69
N PHE A 172 11.75 -1.86 -4.50
CA PHE A 172 12.16 -2.48 -3.25
C PHE A 172 12.08 -4.01 -3.30
N GLN A 173 11.00 -4.56 -3.87
CA GLN A 173 10.88 -6.00 -4.04
C GLN A 173 11.95 -6.55 -4.99
N LYS A 174 12.10 -5.96 -6.17
CA LYS A 174 13.06 -6.46 -7.17
C LYS A 174 14.52 -6.37 -6.69
N ILE A 175 14.89 -5.28 -6.02
CA ILE A 175 16.25 -5.15 -5.48
C ILE A 175 16.50 -6.12 -4.33
N HIS A 176 15.47 -6.42 -3.53
CA HIS A 176 15.58 -7.44 -2.49
C HIS A 176 15.78 -8.83 -3.09
N ASP A 177 15.00 -9.18 -4.12
CA ASP A 177 15.13 -10.46 -4.82
C ASP A 177 16.52 -10.59 -5.46
N ALA A 178 17.00 -9.54 -6.15
CA ALA A 178 18.35 -9.52 -6.73
C ALA A 178 19.46 -9.69 -5.68
N LYS A 179 19.35 -9.03 -4.52
CA LYS A 179 20.31 -9.19 -3.41
C LYS A 179 20.35 -10.61 -2.87
N LYS A 180 19.19 -11.26 -2.77
CA LYS A 180 19.10 -12.64 -2.28
C LYS A 180 19.79 -13.61 -3.24
N GLU A 181 19.57 -13.44 -4.54
CA GLU A 181 20.24 -14.25 -5.57
C GLU A 181 21.75 -13.95 -5.62
N ASP A 182 22.17 -12.69 -5.42
CA ASP A 182 23.59 -12.31 -5.31
C ASP A 182 24.26 -12.95 -4.08
N GLU A 183 23.56 -13.01 -2.94
CA GLU A 183 24.02 -13.72 -1.75
C GLU A 183 24.17 -15.23 -2.00
N ILE A 184 23.19 -15.85 -2.67
CA ILE A 184 23.25 -17.28 -3.06
C ILE A 184 24.46 -17.52 -3.95
N LEU A 185 24.67 -16.71 -4.99
CA LEU A 185 25.85 -16.82 -5.85
C LEU A 185 27.15 -16.66 -5.06
N CYS A 186 27.23 -15.69 -4.15
CA CYS A 186 28.40 -15.51 -3.30
C CYS A 186 28.69 -16.76 -2.46
N MET A 187 27.66 -17.41 -1.93
CA MET A 187 27.78 -18.66 -1.20
C MET A 187 28.22 -19.82 -2.10
N GLU A 188 27.65 -19.97 -3.30
CA GLU A 188 28.08 -20.96 -4.29
C GLU A 188 29.56 -20.80 -4.66
N LEU A 189 30.01 -19.55 -4.88
CA LEU A 189 31.41 -19.24 -5.16
C LEU A 189 32.32 -19.59 -3.97
N LEU A 190 31.91 -19.26 -2.75
CA LEU A 190 32.67 -19.60 -1.54
C LEU A 190 32.80 -21.11 -1.39
N ASP A 191 31.72 -21.86 -1.59
CA ASP A 191 31.73 -23.31 -1.47
C ASP A 191 32.55 -23.96 -2.59
N PHE A 192 32.52 -23.42 -3.80
CA PHE A 192 33.41 -23.82 -4.89
C PHE A 192 34.89 -23.64 -4.51
N TRP A 193 35.25 -22.48 -3.97
CA TRP A 193 36.62 -22.23 -3.53
C TRP A 193 37.05 -23.15 -2.40
N LYS A 194 36.19 -23.37 -1.40
CA LYS A 194 36.46 -24.31 -0.28
C LYS A 194 36.69 -25.73 -0.79
N GLU A 195 35.88 -26.19 -1.74
CA GLU A 195 35.97 -27.54 -2.27
C GLU A 195 37.26 -27.74 -3.09
N ILE A 196 37.64 -26.75 -3.90
CA ILE A 196 38.91 -26.76 -4.67
C ILE A 196 40.13 -26.88 -3.77
N VAL A 197 40.16 -26.12 -2.67
CA VAL A 197 41.33 -26.09 -1.77
C VAL A 197 41.29 -27.21 -0.72
N SER A 198 40.25 -28.03 -0.72
CA SER A 198 40.11 -29.13 0.23
C SER A 198 41.19 -30.21 0.00
N ILE A 199 41.52 -30.95 1.06
CA ILE A 199 42.53 -32.02 1.02
C ILE A 199 42.10 -33.17 0.10
N LYS A 200 40.78 -33.36 -0.07
CA LYS A 200 40.18 -34.40 -0.92
C LYS A 200 38.96 -33.85 -1.65
N PRO A 201 39.16 -33.10 -2.76
CA PRO A 201 38.06 -32.50 -3.50
C PRO A 201 37.10 -33.54 -4.06
N ASN A 202 35.82 -33.30 -3.89
CA ASN A 202 34.72 -34.04 -4.46
C ASN A 202 34.37 -33.46 -5.84
N LEU A 203 34.83 -34.16 -6.88
CA LEU A 203 34.63 -33.75 -8.27
C LEU A 203 33.16 -33.61 -8.66
N ASN A 204 32.24 -34.36 -8.05
CA ASN A 204 30.81 -34.24 -8.36
C ASN A 204 30.24 -32.90 -7.87
N ILE A 205 30.63 -32.46 -6.67
CA ILE A 205 30.21 -31.16 -6.11
C ILE A 205 30.77 -30.03 -6.97
N LEU A 206 32.03 -30.14 -7.38
CA LEU A 206 32.66 -29.17 -8.29
C LEU A 206 31.96 -29.14 -9.65
N ASP A 207 31.61 -30.29 -10.23
CA ASP A 207 30.89 -30.37 -11.50
C ASP A 207 29.49 -29.77 -11.43
N ASP A 208 28.80 -29.91 -10.29
CA ASP A 208 27.49 -29.30 -10.08
C ASP A 208 27.60 -27.78 -9.93
N LEU A 209 28.55 -27.29 -9.12
CA LEU A 209 28.83 -25.85 -8.95
C LEU A 209 29.31 -25.19 -10.26
N LEU A 210 30.15 -25.88 -11.04
CA LEU A 210 30.61 -25.39 -12.35
C LEU A 210 29.48 -25.24 -13.37
N LYS A 211 28.35 -25.93 -13.18
CA LYS A 211 27.15 -25.76 -14.00
C LYS A 211 26.25 -24.65 -13.47
N SER A 212 26.05 -24.54 -12.15
CA SER A 212 25.12 -23.55 -11.58
C SER A 212 25.68 -22.12 -11.61
N ILE A 213 26.95 -21.93 -11.23
CA ILE A 213 27.56 -20.61 -11.08
C ILE A 213 27.46 -19.75 -12.36
N PRO A 214 27.78 -20.25 -13.57
CA PRO A 214 27.67 -19.44 -14.79
C PRO A 214 26.24 -18.98 -15.12
N ASP A 215 25.25 -19.84 -14.83
CA ASP A 215 23.84 -19.52 -15.00
C ASP A 215 23.41 -18.43 -14.00
N SER A 216 23.79 -18.57 -12.73
CA SER A 216 23.54 -17.57 -11.67
C SER A 216 24.18 -16.20 -12.00
N ILE A 217 25.43 -16.19 -12.48
CA ILE A 217 26.13 -14.97 -12.92
C ILE A 217 25.39 -14.29 -14.08
N SER A 218 24.99 -15.08 -15.08
CA SER A 218 24.31 -14.53 -16.27
C SER A 218 22.96 -13.94 -15.91
N TYR A 219 22.19 -14.66 -15.08
CA TYR A 219 20.92 -14.18 -14.55
C TYR A 219 21.06 -12.87 -13.77
N LEU A 220 22.04 -12.79 -12.85
CA LEU A 220 22.26 -11.58 -12.05
C LEU A 220 22.75 -10.39 -12.90
N ASP A 221 23.58 -10.60 -13.92
CA ASP A 221 23.98 -9.51 -14.82
C ASP A 221 22.77 -8.95 -15.58
N GLU A 222 21.87 -9.81 -16.06
CA GLU A 222 20.62 -9.40 -16.70
C GLU A 222 19.70 -8.66 -15.73
N GLU A 223 19.51 -9.18 -14.52
CA GLU A 223 18.62 -8.58 -13.51
C GLU A 223 19.14 -7.20 -13.05
N TYR A 224 20.44 -7.07 -12.75
CA TYR A 224 21.03 -5.78 -12.41
C TYR A 224 21.00 -4.79 -13.58
N SER A 225 21.24 -5.25 -14.81
CA SER A 225 21.10 -4.44 -16.02
C SER A 225 19.68 -3.90 -16.16
N HIS A 226 18.68 -4.77 -15.99
CA HIS A 226 17.27 -4.43 -16.06
C HIS A 226 16.84 -3.45 -14.95
N LEU A 227 17.26 -3.69 -13.71
CA LEU A 227 17.04 -2.79 -12.57
C LEU A 227 17.65 -1.42 -12.82
N HIS A 228 18.88 -1.35 -13.33
CA HIS A 228 19.57 -0.10 -13.67
C HIS A 228 18.83 0.66 -14.78
N LEU A 229 18.30 -0.03 -15.78
CA LEU A 229 17.51 0.59 -16.86
C LEU A 229 16.16 1.11 -16.38
N MET A 230 15.46 0.36 -15.52
CA MET A 230 14.17 0.77 -14.96
C MET A 230 14.31 1.90 -13.93
N PHE A 231 15.35 1.86 -13.09
CA PHE A 231 15.54 2.77 -11.96
C PHE A 231 16.88 3.51 -12.00
N PRO A 232 17.19 4.26 -13.08
CA PRO A 232 18.53 4.79 -13.36
C PRO A 232 19.02 5.86 -12.37
N LYS A 233 18.14 6.36 -11.50
CA LYS A 233 18.45 7.38 -10.48
C LYS A 233 18.71 6.79 -9.09
N CYS A 234 18.49 5.49 -8.91
CA CYS A 234 18.71 4.81 -7.63
C CYS A 234 20.20 4.45 -7.49
N LYS A 235 20.91 5.09 -6.56
CA LYS A 235 22.35 4.81 -6.42
C LYS A 235 22.64 3.43 -5.84
N GLU A 236 21.75 2.89 -5.01
CA GLU A 236 21.91 1.54 -4.45
C GLU A 236 22.09 0.49 -5.56
N VAL A 237 21.28 0.55 -6.62
CA VAL A 237 21.43 -0.32 -7.80
C VAL A 237 22.79 -0.13 -8.45
N LEU A 238 23.21 1.12 -8.64
CA LEU A 238 24.51 1.43 -9.26
C LEU A 238 25.67 0.89 -8.42
N ILE A 239 25.60 0.98 -7.10
CA ILE A 239 26.62 0.50 -6.17
C ILE A 239 26.72 -1.03 -6.25
N LEU A 240 25.59 -1.72 -6.12
CA LEU A 240 25.54 -3.18 -6.18
C LEU A 240 26.02 -3.68 -7.54
N TYR A 241 25.50 -3.09 -8.62
CA TYR A 241 25.87 -3.51 -9.96
C TYR A 241 27.33 -3.20 -10.30
N SER A 242 27.85 -2.05 -9.86
CA SER A 242 29.27 -1.73 -10.02
C SER A 242 30.16 -2.70 -9.26
N SER A 243 29.78 -3.06 -8.03
CA SER A 243 30.50 -4.05 -7.21
C SER A 243 30.50 -5.43 -7.89
N PHE A 244 29.33 -5.88 -8.34
CA PHE A 244 29.16 -7.14 -9.07
C PHE A 244 30.00 -7.17 -10.37
N ALA A 245 29.90 -6.12 -11.19
CA ALA A 245 30.66 -6.01 -12.44
C ALA A 245 32.18 -6.06 -12.18
N ARG A 246 32.66 -5.35 -11.16
CA ARG A 246 34.09 -5.34 -10.83
C ARG A 246 34.58 -6.66 -10.25
N ASN A 247 33.86 -7.23 -9.28
CA ASN A 247 34.37 -8.32 -8.46
C ASN A 247 34.02 -9.70 -9.01
N ILE A 248 32.88 -9.84 -9.67
CA ILE A 248 32.40 -11.13 -10.21
C ILE A 248 32.68 -11.21 -11.72
N LEU A 249 32.28 -10.19 -12.49
CA LEU A 249 32.49 -10.19 -13.95
C LEU A 249 33.91 -9.78 -14.37
N CYS A 250 34.70 -9.22 -13.45
CA CYS A 250 36.00 -8.60 -13.73
C CYS A 250 35.94 -7.49 -14.81
N ASP A 251 34.76 -6.87 -15.01
CA ASP A 251 34.53 -5.80 -15.98
C ASP A 251 34.73 -4.42 -15.32
N THR A 252 35.99 -3.99 -15.32
CA THR A 252 36.39 -2.71 -14.71
C THR A 252 35.88 -1.49 -15.48
N GLU A 253 35.67 -1.61 -16.80
CA GLU A 253 35.16 -0.53 -17.63
C GLU A 253 33.69 -0.24 -17.28
N LYS A 254 32.86 -1.29 -17.27
CA LYS A 254 31.44 -1.20 -16.89
C LYS A 254 31.27 -0.68 -15.47
N SER A 255 32.06 -1.18 -14.52
CA SER A 255 32.09 -0.66 -13.14
C SER A 255 32.39 0.84 -13.11
N THR A 256 33.42 1.29 -13.85
CA THR A 256 33.80 2.70 -13.89
C THR A 256 32.70 3.58 -14.48
N ILE A 257 31.99 3.12 -15.51
CA ILE A 257 30.84 3.82 -16.10
C ILE A 257 29.71 3.98 -15.07
N LEU A 258 29.39 2.93 -14.32
CA LEU A 258 28.36 2.95 -13.28
C LEU A 258 28.74 3.90 -12.13
N GLU A 259 29.99 3.87 -11.67
CA GLU A 259 30.51 4.80 -10.67
C GLU A 259 30.45 6.27 -11.13
N HIS A 260 30.77 6.55 -12.41
CA HIS A 260 30.66 7.90 -12.96
C HIS A 260 29.21 8.41 -12.99
N LYS A 261 28.25 7.52 -13.31
CA LYS A 261 26.82 7.85 -13.24
C LYS A 261 26.40 8.16 -11.80
N MET A 262 26.83 7.35 -10.84
CA MET A 262 26.57 7.60 -9.40
C MET A 262 27.06 8.98 -8.96
N ARG A 263 28.33 9.33 -9.27
CA ARG A 263 28.90 10.64 -8.95
C ARG A 263 28.17 11.80 -9.64
N SER A 264 27.57 11.56 -10.80
CA SER A 264 26.76 12.57 -11.49
C SER A 264 25.46 12.85 -10.73
N ILE A 265 24.80 11.81 -10.21
CA ILE A 265 23.59 11.95 -9.38
C ILE A 265 23.89 12.79 -8.13
N ASP A 266 25.04 12.56 -7.47
CA ASP A 266 25.47 13.36 -6.31
C ASP A 266 25.57 14.86 -6.62
N LYS A 267 26.21 15.21 -7.75
CA LYS A 267 26.39 16.60 -8.17
C LYS A 267 25.04 17.29 -8.42
N PHE A 268 24.09 16.61 -9.06
CA PHE A 268 22.74 17.13 -9.28
C PHE A 268 21.96 17.28 -7.97
N ALA A 269 22.13 16.34 -7.03
CA ALA A 269 21.50 16.42 -5.72
C ALA A 269 22.04 17.58 -4.87
N SER A 270 23.35 17.89 -4.95
CA SER A 270 23.97 18.98 -4.21
C SER A 270 23.67 20.39 -4.76
N GLY A 271 23.36 20.53 -6.06
CA GLY A 271 23.16 21.83 -6.72
C GLY A 271 21.75 22.41 -6.61
N THR A 272 20.80 21.68 -6.02
CA THR A 272 19.41 22.11 -5.84
C THR A 272 19.14 22.31 -4.35
N SER A 273 18.52 23.44 -3.96
CA SER A 273 18.32 23.78 -2.55
C SER A 273 17.62 22.64 -1.81
N LYS A 274 18.26 22.15 -0.74
CA LYS A 274 17.89 20.90 -0.03
C LYS A 274 16.49 20.94 0.60
N ASP A 275 15.91 22.13 0.78
CA ASP A 275 14.66 22.33 1.53
C ASP A 275 13.44 22.58 0.64
N ALA A 276 13.63 22.90 -0.65
CA ALA A 276 12.54 23.17 -1.59
C ALA A 276 11.99 21.91 -2.28
N LYS A 277 12.66 20.76 -2.19
CA LYS A 277 12.18 19.53 -2.83
C LYS A 277 11.00 18.91 -2.06
N SER A 278 10.01 18.45 -2.82
CA SER A 278 8.96 17.56 -2.32
C SER A 278 9.61 16.28 -1.78
N LEU A 279 9.07 15.72 -0.69
CA LEU A 279 9.50 14.42 -0.19
C LEU A 279 9.29 13.36 -1.28
N SER A 280 10.35 12.63 -1.60
CA SER A 280 10.38 11.57 -2.61
C SER A 280 10.87 10.28 -1.97
N PHE A 281 10.35 9.14 -2.42
CA PHE A 281 10.78 7.81 -1.95
C PHE A 281 12.18 7.43 -2.47
N PHE A 282 12.64 8.08 -3.55
CA PHE A 282 13.93 7.81 -4.17
C PHE A 282 15.04 8.79 -3.75
N ASP A 283 14.74 9.70 -2.81
CA ASP A 283 15.73 10.62 -2.24
C ASP A 283 16.36 10.03 -0.99
N GLU A 284 17.66 9.73 -1.07
CA GLU A 284 18.48 9.17 0.03
C GLU A 284 18.54 10.07 1.28
N GLY A 285 18.24 11.36 1.14
CA GLY A 285 18.14 12.27 2.26
C GLY A 285 16.95 11.98 3.18
N ASN A 286 15.99 11.18 2.73
CA ASN A 286 14.76 10.86 3.44
C ASN A 286 14.86 9.50 4.16
N GLY A 287 14.37 9.47 5.40
CA GLY A 287 14.07 8.24 6.12
C GLY A 287 12.81 7.58 5.55
N ILE A 288 12.84 6.26 5.42
CA ILE A 288 11.73 5.44 4.91
C ILE A 288 11.47 4.30 5.90
N LEU A 289 10.21 4.13 6.29
CA LEU A 289 9.72 2.98 7.04
C LEU A 289 8.61 2.29 6.26
N LEU A 290 8.65 0.96 6.22
CA LEU A 290 7.54 0.12 5.76
C LEU A 290 6.94 -0.61 6.96
N GLY A 291 5.66 -0.41 7.20
CA GLY A 291 4.90 -1.06 8.26
C GLY A 291 3.77 -1.92 7.70
N LEU A 292 3.53 -3.08 8.30
CA LEU A 292 2.43 -3.95 7.90
C LEU A 292 1.08 -3.38 8.32
N ALA A 293 0.12 -3.46 7.42
CA ALA A 293 -1.25 -2.99 7.63
C ALA A 293 -2.25 -4.14 7.79
N GLU A 294 -1.77 -5.31 8.22
CA GLU A 294 -2.56 -6.52 8.43
C GLU A 294 -3.03 -6.66 9.89
N GLN A 295 -4.18 -7.30 10.12
CA GLN A 295 -4.80 -7.38 11.45
C GLN A 295 -3.90 -7.96 12.55
N LYS A 296 -3.04 -8.94 12.23
CA LYS A 296 -2.20 -9.63 13.23
C LYS A 296 -0.92 -8.85 13.56
N ARG A 297 -0.34 -8.16 12.58
CA ARG A 297 0.96 -7.46 12.67
C ARG A 297 0.79 -5.96 12.40
N PHE A 298 -0.36 -5.41 12.79
CA PHE A 298 -0.72 -4.04 12.43
C PHE A 298 0.29 -3.04 13.00
N GLY A 299 0.83 -2.19 12.14
CA GLY A 299 1.82 -1.19 12.45
C GLY A 299 3.23 -1.73 12.70
N GLN A 300 3.48 -3.05 12.59
CA GLN A 300 4.82 -3.62 12.75
C GLN A 300 5.71 -3.21 11.57
N ILE A 301 6.86 -2.63 11.86
CA ILE A 301 7.82 -2.19 10.86
C ILE A 301 8.59 -3.40 10.34
N THR A 302 8.57 -3.64 9.03
CA THR A 302 9.34 -4.70 8.38
C THR A 302 10.61 -4.18 7.70
N PHE A 303 10.66 -2.88 7.40
CA PHE A 303 11.82 -2.27 6.77
C PHE A 303 12.05 -0.86 7.29
N ALA A 304 13.32 -0.53 7.45
CA ALA A 304 13.81 0.82 7.68
C ALA A 304 15.09 1.03 6.88
N ASN A 305 15.19 2.14 6.15
CA ASN A 305 16.46 2.49 5.50
C ASN A 305 17.46 3.07 6.52
N GLN A 306 18.74 3.12 6.14
CA GLN A 306 19.80 3.68 6.98
C GLN A 306 19.49 5.11 7.43
N ARG A 307 18.89 5.92 6.54
CA ARG A 307 18.55 7.31 6.87
C ARG A 307 17.48 7.43 7.94
N ALA A 308 16.50 6.53 7.98
CA ALA A 308 15.52 6.45 9.05
C ALA A 308 16.19 6.14 10.40
N SER A 309 17.15 5.21 10.41
CA SER A 309 17.97 4.88 11.58
C SER A 309 18.74 6.10 12.10
N GLU A 310 19.37 6.86 11.21
CA GLU A 310 20.12 8.08 11.57
C GLU A 310 19.20 9.17 12.15
N ILE A 311 18.06 9.44 11.51
CA ILE A 311 17.12 10.48 11.97
C ILE A 311 16.50 10.08 13.32
N LEU A 312 16.10 8.83 13.47
CA LEU A 312 15.46 8.34 14.69
C LEU A 312 16.47 8.04 15.81
N LYS A 313 17.78 8.03 15.52
CA LYS A 313 18.85 7.64 16.45
C LYS A 313 18.64 6.23 17.06
N TYR A 314 17.99 5.33 16.32
CA TYR A 314 17.86 3.91 16.67
C TYR A 314 18.69 3.07 15.70
N PRO A 315 19.33 1.97 16.13
CA PRO A 315 19.88 1.00 15.17
C PRO A 315 18.75 0.40 14.31
N ILE A 316 19.02 0.05 13.06
CA ILE A 316 18.01 -0.54 12.14
C ILE A 316 17.27 -1.72 12.79
N ASN A 317 18.01 -2.64 13.42
CA ASN A 317 17.45 -3.81 14.11
C ASN A 317 16.58 -3.42 15.31
N GLY A 318 16.77 -2.22 15.87
CA GLY A 318 15.91 -1.66 16.91
C GLY A 318 14.68 -0.93 16.36
N ILE A 319 14.56 -0.77 15.04
CA ILE A 319 13.40 -0.20 14.37
C ILE A 319 12.53 -1.32 13.78
N ILE A 320 13.15 -2.28 13.10
CA ILE A 320 12.47 -3.46 12.55
C ILE A 320 11.80 -4.23 13.69
N ASP A 321 10.65 -4.83 13.39
CA ASP A 321 9.76 -5.55 14.30
C ASP A 321 9.09 -4.73 15.42
N ASN A 322 9.50 -3.49 15.61
CA ASN A 322 8.78 -2.57 16.47
C ASN A 322 7.53 -2.01 15.79
N LYS A 323 6.54 -1.64 16.59
CA LYS A 323 5.35 -0.96 16.10
C LYS A 323 5.61 0.51 15.83
N LEU A 324 5.04 1.03 14.74
CA LEU A 324 5.10 2.44 14.35
C LEU A 324 4.66 3.39 15.48
N GLN A 325 3.67 2.98 16.27
CA GLN A 325 3.19 3.75 17.44
C GLN A 325 4.30 4.11 18.46
N PHE A 326 5.41 3.36 18.52
CA PHE A 326 6.51 3.63 19.45
C PHE A 326 7.34 4.86 19.07
N PHE A 327 7.32 5.22 17.78
CA PHE A 327 8.02 6.38 17.25
C PHE A 327 7.13 7.62 17.20
N ILE A 328 5.85 7.47 17.52
CA ILE A 328 4.89 8.55 17.56
C ILE A 328 4.76 8.99 19.03
N PRO A 329 4.89 10.29 19.35
CA PRO A 329 4.80 10.72 20.74
C PRO A 329 3.35 10.79 21.23
N PRO A 330 3.12 10.74 22.56
CA PRO A 330 1.83 11.11 23.13
C PRO A 330 1.47 12.56 22.83
N PRO A 331 0.18 12.90 22.65
CA PRO A 331 -0.98 12.00 22.80
C PRO A 331 -1.32 11.17 21.54
N TYR A 332 -0.65 11.36 20.40
CA TYR A 332 -1.07 10.75 19.13
C TYR A 332 -0.93 9.22 19.12
N ASN A 333 0.08 8.71 19.83
CA ASN A 333 0.38 7.28 19.89
C ASN A 333 -0.82 6.42 20.30
N THR A 334 -1.69 6.94 21.18
CA THR A 334 -2.85 6.23 21.74
C THR A 334 -3.89 5.89 20.67
N TYR A 335 -4.05 6.75 19.67
CA TYR A 335 -5.08 6.62 18.63
C TYR A 335 -4.51 6.21 17.27
N THR A 336 -3.20 6.02 17.19
CA THR A 336 -2.47 5.79 15.95
C THR A 336 -3.02 4.56 15.21
N ASP A 337 -3.14 3.43 15.90
CA ASP A 337 -3.59 2.18 15.29
C ASP A 337 -5.04 2.30 14.78
N ASP A 338 -5.92 2.93 15.56
CA ASP A 338 -7.32 3.16 15.17
C ASP A 338 -7.45 4.07 13.95
N ILE A 339 -6.65 5.15 13.90
CA ILE A 339 -6.63 6.09 12.77
C ILE A 339 -6.18 5.37 11.51
N PHE A 340 -5.07 4.63 11.58
CA PHE A 340 -4.55 3.89 10.44
C PHE A 340 -5.50 2.77 10.00
N TYR A 341 -6.12 2.07 10.93
CA TYR A 341 -7.07 1.00 10.63
C TYR A 341 -8.35 1.55 10.00
N SER A 342 -8.88 2.65 10.53
CA SER A 342 -10.01 3.36 9.93
C SER A 342 -9.66 3.87 8.51
N SER A 343 -8.39 4.24 8.29
CA SER A 343 -7.92 4.70 6.98
C SER A 343 -7.99 3.62 5.92
N LEU A 344 -7.61 2.38 6.26
CA LEU A 344 -7.79 1.24 5.37
C LEU A 344 -9.25 1.04 4.99
N GLN A 345 -10.16 1.22 5.95
CA GLN A 345 -11.58 0.89 5.80
C GLN A 345 -12.37 1.95 5.03
N TYR A 346 -12.21 3.22 5.41
CA TYR A 346 -13.19 4.26 5.12
C TYR A 346 -12.66 5.43 4.30
N VAL A 347 -11.35 5.52 4.05
CA VAL A 347 -10.76 6.70 3.40
C VAL A 347 -10.85 6.60 1.88
N SER A 348 -10.95 7.78 1.27
CA SER A 348 -11.10 8.03 -0.17
C SER A 348 -9.79 8.38 -0.88
N ASP A 349 -8.66 8.22 -0.20
CA ASP A 349 -7.32 8.61 -0.64
C ASP A 349 -6.30 7.61 -0.05
N SER A 350 -5.36 7.17 -0.86
CA SER A 350 -4.22 6.36 -0.42
C SER A 350 -3.21 7.16 0.41
N GLN A 351 -3.20 8.49 0.30
CA GLN A 351 -2.31 9.36 1.08
C GLN A 351 -2.90 9.71 2.45
N ILE A 352 -2.07 9.55 3.47
CA ILE A 352 -2.40 9.89 4.86
C ILE A 352 -1.87 11.29 5.11
N LYS A 353 -2.78 12.22 5.42
CA LYS A 353 -2.44 13.63 5.66
C LYS A 353 -1.80 13.76 7.03
N LEU A 354 -0.47 13.90 7.04
CA LEU A 354 0.28 14.18 8.27
C LEU A 354 0.19 15.67 8.65
N PRO A 355 0.29 16.01 9.94
CA PRO A 355 0.37 17.38 10.38
C PRO A 355 1.59 18.07 9.76
N LYS A 356 1.47 19.37 9.50
CA LYS A 356 2.58 20.16 8.95
C LYS A 356 3.83 20.09 9.83
N HIS A 357 3.64 20.15 11.14
CA HIS A 357 4.66 19.88 12.14
C HIS A 357 4.45 18.46 12.65
N PHE A 358 5.13 17.52 12.01
CA PHE A 358 5.07 16.12 12.37
C PHE A 358 6.25 15.79 13.30
N PHE A 359 5.94 15.24 14.47
CA PHE A 359 6.94 14.96 15.50
C PHE A 359 7.12 13.46 15.66
N LEU A 360 8.38 13.03 15.73
CA LEU A 360 8.76 11.66 16.03
C LEU A 360 9.51 11.60 17.37
N GLN A 361 9.40 10.47 18.05
CA GLN A 361 10.01 10.24 19.36
C GLN A 361 11.33 9.48 19.23
N LEU A 362 12.37 10.02 19.86
CA LEU A 362 13.72 9.45 19.95
C LEU A 362 13.85 8.47 21.13
N PRO A 363 14.94 7.67 21.22
CA PRO A 363 15.14 6.68 22.30
C PRO A 363 15.11 7.28 23.70
N ASN A 364 15.70 8.47 23.85
CA ASN A 364 15.73 9.24 25.10
C ASN A 364 14.37 9.92 25.42
N LYS A 365 13.30 9.61 24.68
CA LYS A 365 11.97 10.21 24.77
C LYS A 365 11.88 11.70 24.40
N SER A 366 12.96 12.30 23.91
CA SER A 366 12.88 13.63 23.29
C SER A 366 12.24 13.54 21.90
N LEU A 367 11.93 14.69 21.34
CA LEU A 367 11.26 14.81 20.06
C LEU A 367 12.17 15.36 18.98
N ILE A 368 11.92 14.94 17.75
CA ILE A 368 12.47 15.50 16.53
C ILE A 368 11.32 15.98 15.63
N GLU A 369 11.47 17.16 15.04
CA GLU A 369 10.53 17.69 14.06
C GLU A 369 10.91 17.19 12.68
N CYS A 370 9.93 16.64 11.97
CA CYS A 370 10.11 16.08 10.64
C CYS A 370 9.08 16.66 9.68
N LYS A 371 9.49 16.79 8.42
CA LYS A 371 8.57 16.83 7.28
C LYS A 371 8.23 15.39 6.95
N GLY A 372 6.96 15.02 6.91
CA GLY A 372 6.53 13.65 6.64
C GLY A 372 5.52 13.55 5.51
N LYS A 373 5.52 12.41 4.82
CA LYS A 373 4.47 11.94 3.92
C LYS A 373 4.18 10.48 4.26
N ALA A 374 2.93 10.14 4.51
CA ALA A 374 2.51 8.76 4.73
C ALA A 374 1.57 8.34 3.60
N SER A 375 1.74 7.11 3.11
CA SER A 375 0.88 6.52 2.10
C SER A 375 0.57 5.07 2.45
N LEU A 376 -0.62 4.65 2.09
CA LEU A 376 -1.05 3.27 2.10
C LEU A 376 -0.86 2.69 0.70
N SER A 377 -0.37 1.47 0.62
CA SER A 377 -0.26 0.75 -0.63
C SER A 377 -0.42 -0.76 -0.41
N CYS A 378 -0.35 -1.52 -1.50
CA CYS A 378 -0.44 -2.97 -1.50
C CYS A 378 0.55 -3.56 -2.50
N ILE A 379 1.38 -4.50 -2.07
CA ILE A 379 2.35 -5.20 -2.92
C ILE A 379 2.23 -6.70 -2.68
N SER A 380 2.17 -7.50 -3.76
CA SER A 380 1.97 -8.96 -3.68
C SER A 380 0.76 -9.36 -2.83
N GLY A 381 -0.20 -8.44 -2.70
CA GLY A 381 -1.37 -8.56 -1.86
C GLY A 381 -1.10 -8.53 -0.34
N HIS A 382 -0.06 -7.82 0.08
CA HIS A 382 0.13 -7.42 1.46
C HIS A 382 -0.10 -5.92 1.56
N LEU A 383 -0.90 -5.50 2.55
CA LEU A 383 -1.16 -4.08 2.80
C LEU A 383 -0.01 -3.47 3.58
N ILE A 384 0.54 -2.35 3.09
CA ILE A 384 1.72 -1.70 3.64
C ILE A 384 1.46 -0.22 3.88
N PHE A 385 1.85 0.25 5.06
CA PHE A 385 2.07 1.65 5.38
C PHE A 385 3.48 2.04 4.99
N ILE A 386 3.61 3.09 4.21
CA ILE A 386 4.90 3.67 3.85
C ILE A 386 4.97 5.06 4.49
N LEU A 387 5.96 5.28 5.34
CA LEU A 387 6.25 6.58 5.92
C LEU A 387 7.59 7.09 5.37
N VAL A 388 7.55 8.21 4.66
CA VAL A 388 8.74 8.95 4.22
C VAL A 388 8.85 10.21 5.05
N PHE A 389 10.02 10.47 5.61
CA PHE A 389 10.23 11.63 6.46
C PHE A 389 11.65 12.17 6.37
N LYS A 390 11.79 13.46 6.64
CA LYS A 390 13.07 14.17 6.66
C LYS A 390 13.12 15.07 7.87
N ASN A 391 14.27 15.11 8.53
CA ASN A 391 14.50 16.07 9.62
C ASN A 391 14.37 17.50 9.08
N ARG A 392 13.62 18.36 9.79
CA ARG A 392 13.41 19.77 9.40
C ARG A 392 14.62 20.66 9.71
N ASN A 393 15.56 20.21 10.55
CA ASN A 393 16.75 20.98 10.97
C ASN A 393 16.41 22.43 11.36
N SER A 394 15.43 22.60 12.26
CA SER A 394 15.06 23.90 12.82
C SER A 394 16.03 24.34 13.93
N SER A 395 16.27 25.65 14.08
CA SER A 395 17.05 26.20 15.20
C SER A 395 16.19 26.33 16.47
N HIS A 396 14.88 26.50 16.32
CA HIS A 396 13.93 26.57 17.42
C HIS A 396 13.75 25.25 18.17
N GLN A 397 13.33 25.37 19.43
CA GLN A 397 12.99 24.25 20.30
C GLN A 397 11.49 24.14 20.46
N PHE A 398 10.99 22.95 20.82
CA PHE A 398 9.56 22.71 20.87
C PHE A 398 9.14 21.73 21.97
N ALA A 399 7.91 21.87 22.42
CA ALA A 399 7.28 20.97 23.38
C ALA A 399 5.83 20.70 23.02
N LEU A 400 5.42 19.44 23.11
CA LEU A 400 4.01 19.03 23.06
C LEU A 400 3.40 19.23 24.44
N ILE A 401 2.25 19.89 24.51
CA ILE A 401 1.59 20.25 25.76
C ILE A 401 0.13 19.82 25.81
N SER A 402 -0.40 19.62 27.02
CA SER A 402 -1.83 19.41 27.27
C SER A 402 -2.62 20.71 27.09
N ASP A 403 -3.95 20.62 27.16
CA ASP A 403 -4.83 21.80 27.17
C ASP A 403 -4.60 22.68 28.42
N GLU A 404 -4.08 22.11 29.52
CA GLU A 404 -3.70 22.81 30.75
C GLU A 404 -2.22 23.25 30.78
N GLY A 405 -1.48 23.06 29.68
CA GLY A 405 -0.08 23.44 29.55
C GLY A 405 0.92 22.48 30.20
N GLU A 406 0.54 21.24 30.50
CA GLU A 406 1.46 20.20 30.98
C GLU A 406 2.30 19.63 29.82
N ILE A 407 3.61 19.51 29.99
CA ILE A 407 4.50 19.01 28.94
C ILE A 407 4.42 17.49 28.82
N TYR A 408 3.99 16.99 27.67
CA TYR A 408 4.02 15.56 27.33
C TYR A 408 5.42 15.10 26.92
N SER A 409 6.07 15.88 26.05
CA SER A 409 7.37 15.58 25.45
C SER A 409 7.96 16.85 24.84
N HIS A 410 9.27 16.92 24.69
CA HIS A 410 9.95 18.10 24.17
C HIS A 410 11.23 17.75 23.39
N SER A 411 11.76 18.70 22.61
CA SER A 411 13.04 18.57 21.94
C SER A 411 14.20 18.51 22.93
N GLU A 412 15.35 17.99 22.49
CA GLU A 412 16.52 17.71 23.36
C GLU A 412 17.04 18.96 24.11
N HIS A 413 17.05 20.12 23.45
CA HIS A 413 17.57 21.38 24.03
C HIS A 413 16.49 22.27 24.64
N PHE A 414 15.21 21.87 24.61
CA PHE A 414 14.12 22.65 25.18
C PHE A 414 14.33 23.06 26.64
N PRO A 415 14.86 22.20 27.55
CA PRO A 415 15.03 22.59 28.96
C PRO A 415 15.99 23.76 29.17
N GLN A 416 17.04 23.85 28.34
CA GLN A 416 18.03 24.93 28.39
C GLN A 416 17.38 26.27 28.04
N PHE A 417 16.46 26.27 27.08
CA PHE A 417 15.74 27.45 26.62
C PHE A 417 14.73 27.98 27.66
N VAL A 418 14.26 27.13 28.57
CA VAL A 418 13.39 27.54 29.69
C VAL A 418 14.15 27.68 31.02
N GLY A 419 15.49 27.74 30.97
CA GLY A 419 16.35 27.98 32.14
C GLY A 419 16.37 26.85 33.16
N LYS A 420 16.13 25.60 32.73
CA LYS A 420 16.18 24.42 33.61
C LYS A 420 17.42 23.58 33.31
N SER A 421 18.09 23.16 34.39
CA SER A 421 19.19 22.20 34.33
C SER A 421 18.72 20.75 34.21
N ASN A 422 17.44 20.47 34.48
CA ASN A 422 16.89 19.13 34.34
C ASN A 422 16.58 18.83 32.87
N ASN A 423 17.17 17.75 32.35
CA ASN A 423 17.01 17.34 30.95
C ASN A 423 15.62 16.78 30.61
N ASN A 424 14.77 16.49 31.61
CA ASN A 424 13.43 15.98 31.39
C ASN A 424 12.38 16.85 32.10
N LEU A 425 11.54 17.50 31.29
CA LEU A 425 10.47 18.38 31.76
C LEU A 425 9.07 17.77 31.60
N ARG A 426 8.97 16.47 31.34
CA ARG A 426 7.68 15.79 31.22
C ARG A 426 6.88 15.87 32.54
N GLY A 427 5.60 16.21 32.42
CA GLY A 427 4.68 16.37 33.56
C GLY A 427 4.75 17.73 34.26
N TYR A 428 5.71 18.58 33.90
CA TYR A 428 5.78 19.95 34.42
C TYR A 428 4.84 20.85 33.63
N LYS A 429 4.26 21.85 34.30
CA LYS A 429 3.43 22.87 33.65
C LYS A 429 4.29 24.00 33.13
N LEU A 430 4.04 24.42 31.89
CA LEU A 430 4.82 25.46 31.23
C LEU A 430 4.77 26.79 31.98
N LYS A 431 3.60 27.14 32.53
CA LYS A 431 3.38 28.35 33.34
C LYS A 431 4.28 28.47 34.58
N ASP A 432 4.69 27.32 35.14
CA ASP A 432 5.53 27.30 36.35
C ASP A 432 7.00 27.64 36.00
N MET A 433 7.37 27.48 34.73
CA MET A 433 8.71 27.74 34.21
C MET A 433 8.78 29.08 33.48
N LEU A 434 7.70 29.46 32.81
CA LEU A 434 7.52 30.73 32.12
C LEU A 434 6.27 31.41 32.69
N PRO A 435 6.36 32.19 33.78
CA PRO A 435 5.19 32.83 34.41
C PRO A 435 4.41 33.78 33.49
N ALA A 436 5.09 34.31 32.47
CA ALA A 436 4.48 35.13 31.42
C ALA A 436 3.61 34.30 30.45
N PHE A 437 3.74 32.97 30.44
CA PHE A 437 2.88 32.08 29.67
C PHE A 437 1.53 31.91 30.36
N GLN A 438 0.53 32.64 29.88
CA GLN A 438 -0.88 32.42 30.18
C GLN A 438 -1.58 31.98 28.90
N GLN A 439 -1.82 30.67 28.77
CA GLN A 439 -2.34 30.07 27.53
C GLN A 439 -3.62 30.74 27.02
N GLU A 440 -4.50 31.17 27.92
CA GLU A 440 -5.76 31.87 27.61
C GLU A 440 -5.53 33.23 26.91
N ASN A 441 -4.39 33.87 27.15
CA ASN A 441 -4.06 35.21 26.65
C ASN A 441 -3.18 35.19 25.39
N ILE A 442 -2.66 34.02 25.01
CA ILE A 442 -1.79 33.89 23.83
C ILE A 442 -2.64 33.50 22.62
N LYS A 443 -2.63 34.37 21.60
CA LYS A 443 -3.26 34.04 20.32
C LYS A 443 -2.45 32.94 19.62
N PRO A 444 -3.09 31.84 19.19
CA PRO A 444 -2.38 30.79 18.47
C PRO A 444 -1.72 31.33 17.20
N PHE A 445 -0.52 30.84 16.91
CA PHE A 445 0.31 31.23 15.77
C PHE A 445 0.82 32.68 15.80
N PHE A 446 0.69 33.39 16.92
CA PHE A 446 1.30 34.70 17.09
C PHE A 446 2.54 34.62 17.98
N PRO A 447 3.66 35.24 17.55
CA PRO A 447 4.87 35.28 18.34
C PRO A 447 4.70 36.19 19.54
N TYR A 448 4.96 35.64 20.73
CA TYR A 448 4.93 36.35 22.01
C TYR A 448 6.36 36.61 22.47
N HIS A 449 6.74 37.88 22.54
CA HIS A 449 8.08 38.28 22.97
C HIS A 449 8.26 38.07 24.48
N LEU A 450 9.31 37.34 24.83
CA LEU A 450 9.77 37.08 26.18
C LEU A 450 11.22 37.58 26.31
N SER A 451 11.48 38.45 27.27
CA SER A 451 12.84 38.69 27.71
C SER A 451 13.13 37.72 28.86
N TYR A 452 13.98 36.72 28.62
CA TYR A 452 14.35 35.73 29.61
C TYR A 452 15.88 35.63 29.65
N MET A 453 16.48 35.83 30.83
CA MET A 453 17.94 35.85 31.02
C MET A 453 18.69 36.80 30.06
N GLU A 454 18.15 37.99 29.79
CA GLU A 454 18.73 39.00 28.88
C GLU A 454 18.81 38.56 27.39
N ILE A 455 18.27 37.39 27.04
CA ILE A 455 18.19 36.89 25.67
C ILE A 455 16.78 37.17 25.13
N GLU A 456 16.71 37.74 23.92
CA GLU A 456 15.44 37.91 23.22
C GLU A 456 14.91 36.55 22.78
N THR A 457 13.76 36.15 23.33
CA THR A 457 13.14 34.86 23.05
C THR A 457 11.70 35.07 22.59
N TYR A 458 11.26 34.35 21.57
CA TYR A 458 9.87 34.32 21.15
C TYR A 458 9.25 32.98 21.47
N LEU A 459 8.05 33.04 22.02
CA LEU A 459 7.21 31.87 22.26
C LEU A 459 6.04 31.90 21.30
N ILE A 460 5.83 30.83 20.55
CA ILE A 460 4.67 30.66 19.67
C ILE A 460 3.85 29.48 20.17
N PHE A 461 2.61 29.72 20.59
CA PHE A 461 1.65 28.66 20.84
C PHE A 461 1.00 28.24 19.52
N CYS A 462 1.07 26.96 19.20
CA CYS A 462 0.51 26.41 17.99
C CYS A 462 -0.50 25.30 18.33
N HIS A 463 -1.47 25.12 17.44
CA HIS A 463 -2.34 23.96 17.48
C HIS A 463 -2.42 23.30 16.11
N SER A 464 -2.55 21.99 16.07
CA SER A 464 -2.79 21.22 14.85
C SER A 464 -3.87 20.19 15.09
N GLU A 465 -4.53 19.73 14.02
CA GLU A 465 -5.50 18.65 14.10
C GLU A 465 -4.99 17.48 13.26
N PHE A 466 -4.97 16.29 13.87
CA PHE A 466 -4.65 15.04 13.19
C PHE A 466 -5.79 14.05 13.39
N TYR A 467 -6.62 13.82 12.37
CA TYR A 467 -7.77 12.89 12.40
C TYR A 467 -8.62 13.00 13.69
N SER A 468 -8.86 14.25 14.16
CA SER A 468 -9.60 14.61 15.39
C SER A 468 -8.91 14.48 16.74
N VAL A 469 -7.59 14.30 16.75
CA VAL A 469 -6.77 14.60 17.92
C VAL A 469 -6.29 16.03 17.79
N ASN A 470 -6.66 16.87 18.77
CA ASN A 470 -6.11 18.21 18.90
C ASN A 470 -4.71 18.12 19.46
N ILE A 471 -3.81 18.84 18.82
CA ILE A 471 -2.40 18.85 19.12
C ILE A 471 -2.07 20.25 19.56
N ASN A 472 -1.64 20.42 20.82
CA ASN A 472 -1.08 21.69 21.26
C ASN A 472 0.43 21.55 21.39
N TYR A 473 1.15 22.52 20.86
CA TYR A 473 2.59 22.57 20.98
C TYR A 473 3.08 24.00 21.06
N VAL A 474 4.24 24.18 21.68
CA VAL A 474 4.88 25.47 21.82
C VAL A 474 6.22 25.42 21.12
N LEU A 475 6.52 26.48 20.35
CA LEU A 475 7.83 26.73 19.78
C LEU A 475 8.52 27.83 20.57
N ILE A 476 9.80 27.65 20.88
CA ILE A 476 10.66 28.65 21.51
C ILE A 476 11.80 28.96 20.54
N ILE A 477 11.87 30.22 20.13
CA ILE A 477 12.81 30.74 19.15
C ILE A 477 13.73 31.74 19.84
N ASN A 478 15.05 31.53 19.73
CA ASN A 478 16.08 32.47 20.19
C ASN A 478 17.03 32.90 19.07
N ASP A 479 16.87 32.33 17.88
CA ASP A 479 17.73 32.58 16.73
C ASP A 479 17.35 33.91 16.07
N PRO A 480 18.28 34.88 15.95
CA PRO A 480 17.98 36.21 15.41
C PRO A 480 17.34 36.19 14.02
N GLU A 481 17.76 35.26 13.15
CA GLU A 481 17.22 35.14 11.79
C GLU A 481 15.75 34.69 11.80
N GLU A 482 15.42 33.65 12.56
CA GLU A 482 14.03 33.19 12.73
C GLU A 482 13.16 34.26 13.43
N ILE A 483 13.74 35.02 14.38
CA ILE A 483 13.06 36.14 15.03
C ILE A 483 12.74 37.26 14.03
N GLU A 484 13.68 37.65 13.18
CA GLU A 484 13.43 38.63 12.13
C GLU A 484 12.40 38.12 11.11
N ALA A 485 12.42 36.83 10.76
CA ALA A 485 11.38 36.21 9.94
C ALA A 485 10.00 36.26 10.60
N CYS A 486 9.92 36.01 11.92
CA CYS A 486 8.70 36.17 12.70
C CYS A 486 8.18 37.62 12.67
N ARG A 487 9.08 38.61 12.84
CA ARG A 487 8.73 40.04 12.82
C ARG A 487 8.25 40.51 11.45
N ARG A 488 8.84 39.97 10.36
CA ARG A 488 8.44 40.26 8.98
C ARG A 488 7.12 39.61 8.57
N GLY A 489 6.57 38.71 9.40
CA GLY A 489 5.39 37.91 9.04
C GLY A 489 5.70 36.83 8.00
N GLU A 490 6.98 36.57 7.70
CA GLU A 490 7.44 35.52 6.79
C GLU A 490 7.27 34.11 7.40
N PHE A 491 6.97 34.04 8.70
CA PHE A 491 6.34 32.90 9.37
C PHE A 491 4.88 32.64 8.89
N ASP A 492 4.52 33.13 7.69
CA ASP A 492 3.23 32.99 7.00
C ASP A 492 2.79 31.53 6.82
N GLU A 493 3.75 30.62 6.90
CA GLU A 493 3.54 29.18 7.03
C GLU A 493 2.59 28.78 8.18
N PHE A 494 2.54 29.56 9.27
CA PHE A 494 1.67 29.33 10.43
C PHE A 494 0.34 30.09 10.32
N GLN A 495 0.32 31.27 9.70
CA GLN A 495 -0.90 32.08 9.53
C GLN A 495 -1.87 31.48 8.50
N GLN A 496 -1.36 30.83 7.45
CA GLN A 496 -2.19 30.11 6.48
C GLN A 496 -2.89 28.88 7.10
N ALA A 497 -2.26 28.20 8.07
CA ALA A 497 -2.87 27.09 8.81
C ALA A 497 -4.09 27.56 9.63
N GLY A 498 -4.03 28.75 10.24
CA GLY A 498 -5.16 29.38 10.93
C GLY A 498 -6.38 29.67 10.04
N LYS A 499 -6.17 29.93 8.74
CA LYS A 499 -7.26 30.12 7.76
C LYS A 499 -7.88 28.80 7.29
N ILE A 500 -7.10 27.71 7.21
CA ILE A 500 -7.57 26.37 6.78
C ILE A 500 -8.50 25.72 7.82
N ILE A 501 -8.31 26.01 9.11
CA ILE A 501 -9.14 25.44 10.20
C ILE A 501 -10.63 25.82 10.07
N LYS A 502 -10.97 26.93 9.40
CA LYS A 502 -12.38 27.24 9.10
C LYS A 502 -12.99 26.31 8.05
N PHE A 503 -12.18 25.75 7.15
CA PHE A 503 -12.63 24.82 6.10
C PHE A 503 -12.79 23.38 6.61
N THR A 504 -11.99 22.93 7.58
CA THR A 504 -12.07 21.55 8.15
C THR A 504 -13.26 21.32 9.06
N SER A 505 -13.97 22.38 9.50
CA SER A 505 -15.22 22.26 10.24
C SER A 505 -16.32 21.44 9.52
N LYS A 506 -16.22 21.29 8.19
CA LYS A 506 -17.11 20.44 7.38
C LYS A 506 -16.77 18.95 7.38
N ASN A 507 -15.53 18.56 7.73
CA ASN A 507 -15.13 17.14 7.88
C ASN A 507 -15.46 16.57 9.28
N LYS A 508 -16.05 17.35 10.19
CA LYS A 508 -16.47 16.87 11.53
C LYS A 508 -17.50 15.74 11.49
N ILE A 509 -18.27 15.63 10.39
CA ILE A 509 -19.36 14.65 10.25
C ILE A 509 -18.82 13.21 10.16
N SER A 510 -17.69 12.98 9.50
CA SER A 510 -17.06 11.66 9.38
C SER A 510 -16.31 11.21 10.65
N LEU A 511 -15.90 12.14 11.51
CA LEU A 511 -15.01 11.86 12.65
C LEU A 511 -15.71 11.74 14.02
N ASN A 512 -16.79 12.49 14.28
CA ASN A 512 -17.67 12.20 15.42
C ASN A 512 -18.26 10.77 15.31
N LEU A 513 -18.39 10.29 14.08
CA LEU A 513 -18.82 8.94 13.73
C LEU A 513 -17.74 7.89 14.01
N ILE A 514 -16.45 8.21 13.82
CA ILE A 514 -15.32 7.33 14.19
C ILE A 514 -15.25 7.14 15.71
N ARG A 515 -15.53 8.19 16.50
CA ARG A 515 -15.65 8.08 17.97
C ARG A 515 -16.83 7.23 18.44
N SER A 516 -17.96 7.24 17.71
CA SER A 516 -19.07 6.31 18.00
C SER A 516 -18.77 4.87 17.56
N LEU A 517 -17.93 4.69 16.54
CA LEU A 517 -17.53 3.36 16.05
C LEU A 517 -16.45 2.71 16.93
N SER A 518 -15.56 3.48 17.57
CA SER A 518 -14.58 2.93 18.52
C SER A 518 -15.24 2.45 19.81
N SER A 519 -16.33 3.08 20.27
CA SER A 519 -17.15 2.53 21.36
C SER A 519 -17.85 1.22 20.96
N ASP A 520 -18.41 1.14 19.75
CA ASP A 520 -19.14 -0.04 19.27
C ASP A 520 -18.22 -1.21 18.86
N ASN A 521 -17.02 -0.94 18.33
CA ASN A 521 -16.08 -1.97 17.89
C ASN A 521 -15.38 -2.69 19.05
N SER A 522 -15.31 -2.07 20.24
CA SER A 522 -14.75 -2.70 21.44
C SER A 522 -15.49 -3.98 21.84
N ASP A 523 -16.78 -4.08 21.52
CA ASP A 523 -17.62 -5.26 21.75
C ASP A 523 -17.56 -6.31 20.63
N ILE A 524 -17.26 -5.90 19.40
CA ILE A 524 -17.12 -6.80 18.25
C ILE A 524 -15.75 -7.50 18.25
N ILE A 525 -14.69 -6.79 18.64
CA ILE A 525 -13.32 -7.33 18.73
C ILE A 525 -13.21 -8.39 19.85
N LYS A 526 -13.96 -8.24 20.96
CA LYS A 526 -14.05 -9.27 22.00
C LYS A 526 -14.74 -10.56 21.53
N ARG A 527 -15.63 -10.50 20.53
CA ARG A 527 -16.40 -11.65 20.04
C ARG A 527 -15.73 -12.44 18.90
N LYS A 528 -14.74 -11.89 18.19
CA LYS A 528 -14.05 -12.56 17.05
C LYS A 528 -12.78 -13.35 17.41
N LYS A 529 -12.38 -13.43 18.69
CA LYS A 529 -11.14 -14.12 19.12
C LYS A 529 -11.13 -15.66 19.00
N ILE A 530 -12.15 -16.27 18.40
CA ILE A 530 -12.21 -17.73 18.19
C ILE A 530 -12.55 -18.02 16.72
N ARG A 531 -11.54 -18.18 15.86
CA ARG A 531 -11.45 -19.25 14.83
C ARG A 531 -10.25 -19.11 13.87
N LYS A 532 -9.61 -20.27 13.67
CA LYS A 532 -8.68 -20.73 12.62
C LYS A 532 -7.31 -20.04 12.49
N GLN A 533 -6.28 -20.78 12.93
CA GLN A 533 -4.91 -20.68 12.42
C GLN A 533 -4.88 -21.17 10.96
N THR A 534 -4.87 -20.24 10.02
CA THR A 534 -4.23 -20.45 8.72
C THR A 534 -2.72 -20.25 8.92
N LYS A 535 -1.91 -21.18 8.40
CA LYS A 535 -0.46 -20.96 8.23
C LYS A 535 -0.29 -19.65 7.46
N LEU A 536 0.41 -18.69 8.06
CA LEU A 536 0.74 -17.42 7.41
C LEU A 536 1.79 -17.72 6.34
N GLU A 537 1.58 -17.27 5.11
CA GLU A 537 2.66 -17.20 4.13
C GLU A 537 3.67 -16.15 4.62
N GLU A 538 4.96 -16.51 4.61
CA GLU A 538 6.05 -15.59 4.92
C GLU A 538 6.10 -14.51 3.83
N LEU A 539 6.34 -13.25 4.22
CA LEU A 539 6.52 -12.18 3.26
C LEU A 539 7.71 -12.51 2.34
N PRO A 540 7.72 -12.04 1.07
CA PRO A 540 8.83 -12.30 0.16
C PRO A 540 10.20 -11.88 0.73
N TRP A 541 10.21 -10.91 1.65
CA TRP A 541 11.40 -10.33 2.29
C TRP A 541 11.52 -10.57 3.80
N ASP A 542 10.70 -11.45 4.41
CA ASP A 542 10.78 -11.74 5.86
C ASP A 542 11.94 -12.68 6.22
N THR A 543 12.89 -12.97 5.31
CA THR A 543 14.13 -13.68 5.64
C THR A 543 15.05 -12.76 6.42
N HIS A 544 15.25 -13.08 7.71
CA HIS A 544 16.14 -12.37 8.62
C HIS A 544 17.47 -11.99 7.98
N ILE A 545 17.71 -10.68 7.81
CA ILE A 545 19.06 -10.13 7.63
C ILE A 545 19.74 -10.23 8.99
N GLY A 546 20.35 -11.37 9.25
CA GLY A 546 21.31 -11.54 10.33
C GLY A 546 22.68 -11.08 9.84
N ASN A 547 23.21 -9.97 10.37
CA ASN A 547 24.65 -9.78 10.38
C ASN A 547 25.24 -10.95 11.18
N VAL A 548 25.91 -11.87 10.49
CA VAL A 548 26.58 -13.03 11.10
C VAL A 548 27.82 -12.52 11.82
N ASP A 549 27.71 -12.31 13.14
CA ASP A 549 28.84 -12.53 14.04
C ASP A 549 28.86 -14.02 14.37
N SER A 550 29.95 -14.67 13.99
CA SER A 550 30.19 -16.10 14.14
C SER A 550 30.37 -16.48 15.61
N THR A 551 29.52 -17.38 16.10
CA THR A 551 29.91 -18.35 17.13
C THR A 551 29.31 -19.71 16.79
N GLU A 552 30.21 -20.66 16.56
CA GLU A 552 29.96 -22.08 16.32
C GLU A 552 29.22 -22.72 17.50
N VAL A 553 28.22 -23.56 17.21
CA VAL A 553 28.08 -24.90 17.82
C VAL A 553 27.44 -25.82 16.78
N ALA A 554 28.17 -26.85 16.39
CA ALA A 554 27.71 -27.96 15.58
C ALA A 554 26.84 -28.92 16.39
N GLU A 555 25.80 -29.49 15.78
CA GLU A 555 25.35 -30.85 16.12
C GLU A 555 24.63 -31.51 14.94
N GLU A 556 25.12 -32.70 14.61
CA GLU A 556 24.63 -33.65 13.62
C GLU A 556 23.19 -34.11 13.90
N HIS A 557 22.41 -34.39 12.86
CA HIS A 557 21.72 -35.68 12.76
C HIS A 557 21.20 -36.01 11.35
N SER A 558 21.65 -37.17 10.87
CA SER A 558 21.05 -38.15 9.93
C SER A 558 19.61 -37.86 9.47
N GLY A 559 19.27 -37.86 8.18
CA GLY A 559 19.54 -38.93 7.22
C GLY A 559 18.39 -39.95 7.23
N LYS A 560 17.47 -39.87 6.26
CA LYS A 560 16.61 -40.99 5.81
C LYS A 560 16.02 -40.69 4.44
N SER A 561 16.55 -41.42 3.46
CA SER A 561 16.08 -41.59 2.09
C SER A 561 14.68 -42.20 2.03
N PHE A 562 13.84 -41.72 1.10
CA PHE A 562 12.61 -42.40 0.69
C PHE A 562 12.73 -42.79 -0.78
N GLU A 563 12.55 -44.08 -1.05
CA GLU A 563 12.67 -44.74 -2.35
C GLU A 563 11.49 -44.42 -3.28
N GLU A 564 11.82 -44.34 -4.57
CA GLU A 564 10.89 -44.24 -5.70
C GLU A 564 10.19 -45.58 -5.98
N GLU A 565 8.85 -45.58 -6.08
CA GLU A 565 8.10 -46.65 -6.78
C GLU A 565 7.66 -46.16 -8.16
N LYS A 566 8.28 -46.71 -9.21
CA LYS A 566 7.89 -46.56 -10.62
C LYS A 566 6.80 -47.58 -10.97
N HIS A 567 5.57 -47.13 -11.19
CA HIS A 567 4.55 -47.91 -11.89
C HIS A 567 4.29 -47.36 -13.30
N SER A 568 4.44 -48.26 -14.27
CA SER A 568 4.27 -48.04 -15.71
C SER A 568 2.79 -47.95 -16.11
N ASN A 569 2.35 -46.79 -16.59
CA ASN A 569 1.08 -46.64 -17.31
C ASN A 569 1.35 -46.32 -18.79
N LYS A 570 1.30 -47.35 -19.64
CA LYS A 570 1.46 -47.24 -21.10
C LYS A 570 0.32 -47.98 -21.81
N SER A 571 -0.93 -47.56 -21.59
CA SER A 571 -2.06 -48.01 -22.43
C SER A 571 -3.23 -47.03 -22.60
N ASP A 572 -3.26 -45.86 -21.97
CA ASP A 572 -4.44 -44.96 -22.03
C ASP A 572 -4.33 -43.77 -23.00
N ASN A 573 -3.17 -43.52 -23.61
CA ASN A 573 -2.99 -42.32 -24.44
C ASN A 573 -3.67 -42.39 -25.82
N THR A 574 -3.96 -43.58 -26.37
CA THR A 574 -4.60 -43.69 -27.70
C THR A 574 -6.10 -43.41 -27.66
N SER A 575 -6.81 -43.75 -26.57
CA SER A 575 -8.25 -43.48 -26.44
C SER A 575 -8.53 -41.99 -26.20
N GLN A 576 -7.71 -41.33 -25.39
CA GLN A 576 -7.80 -39.89 -25.12
C GLN A 576 -7.48 -39.06 -26.36
N HIS A 577 -6.51 -39.48 -27.18
CA HIS A 577 -6.13 -38.75 -28.38
C HIS A 577 -7.23 -38.78 -29.48
N PHE A 578 -8.02 -39.87 -29.55
CA PHE A 578 -9.19 -39.95 -30.43
C PHE A 578 -10.37 -39.09 -29.92
N ALA A 579 -10.60 -39.04 -28.61
CA ALA A 579 -11.61 -38.19 -28.00
C ALA A 579 -11.30 -36.69 -28.20
N LEU A 580 -10.05 -36.28 -27.96
CA LEU A 580 -9.57 -34.92 -28.19
C LEU A 580 -9.66 -34.51 -29.67
N LYS A 581 -9.27 -35.39 -30.60
CA LYS A 581 -9.36 -35.12 -32.05
C LYS A 581 -10.82 -34.97 -32.51
N ARG A 582 -11.76 -35.71 -31.90
CA ARG A 582 -13.19 -35.57 -32.17
C ARG A 582 -13.76 -34.27 -31.61
N ILE A 583 -13.35 -33.87 -30.40
CA ILE A 583 -13.75 -32.58 -29.79
C ILE A 583 -13.21 -31.40 -30.61
N VAL A 584 -11.94 -31.45 -31.04
CA VAL A 584 -11.31 -30.40 -31.86
C VAL A 584 -11.98 -30.29 -33.24
N ASN A 585 -12.36 -31.41 -33.86
CA ASN A 585 -13.10 -31.38 -35.13
C ASN A 585 -14.54 -30.86 -34.97
N LEU A 586 -15.20 -31.16 -33.85
CA LEU A 586 -16.52 -30.62 -33.54
C LEU A 586 -16.47 -29.11 -33.26
N SER A 587 -15.52 -28.66 -32.46
CA SER A 587 -15.33 -27.22 -32.17
C SER A 587 -14.92 -26.44 -33.42
N SER A 588 -14.06 -26.99 -34.28
CA SER A 588 -13.71 -26.39 -35.58
C SER A 588 -14.92 -26.22 -36.50
N ARG A 589 -15.83 -27.21 -36.55
CA ARG A 589 -17.09 -27.10 -37.30
C ARG A 589 -18.04 -26.08 -36.69
N SER A 590 -18.18 -26.05 -35.37
CA SER A 590 -19.00 -25.06 -34.66
C SER A 590 -18.49 -23.64 -34.86
N ILE A 591 -17.16 -23.42 -34.87
CA ILE A 591 -16.54 -22.12 -35.14
C ILE A 591 -16.79 -21.69 -36.59
N LYS A 592 -16.70 -22.60 -37.57
CA LYS A 592 -17.01 -22.29 -38.97
C LYS A 592 -18.48 -21.92 -39.16
N ILE A 593 -19.40 -22.64 -38.51
CA ILE A 593 -20.83 -22.32 -38.54
C ILE A 593 -21.09 -20.96 -37.87
N PHE A 594 -20.47 -20.71 -36.71
CA PHE A 594 -20.56 -19.42 -36.03
C PHE A 594 -20.01 -18.27 -36.88
N HIS A 595 -18.88 -18.46 -37.58
CA HIS A 595 -18.32 -17.47 -38.49
C HIS A 595 -19.26 -17.17 -39.66
N ILE A 596 -19.90 -18.20 -40.23
CA ILE A 596 -20.90 -18.03 -41.29
C ILE A 596 -22.12 -17.29 -40.76
N SER A 597 -22.65 -17.67 -39.60
CA SER A 597 -23.79 -17.00 -38.96
C SER A 597 -23.47 -15.56 -38.56
N PHE A 598 -22.25 -15.27 -38.12
CA PHE A 598 -21.78 -13.93 -37.78
C PHE A 598 -21.64 -13.05 -39.04
N VAL A 599 -21.10 -13.59 -40.14
CA VAL A 599 -21.03 -12.90 -41.42
C VAL A 599 -22.43 -12.58 -41.95
N PHE A 600 -23.38 -13.52 -41.83
CA PHE A 600 -24.77 -13.24 -42.21
C PHE A 600 -25.45 -12.22 -41.28
N ALA A 601 -25.16 -12.22 -39.98
CA ALA A 601 -25.69 -11.25 -39.04
C ALA A 601 -25.15 -9.83 -39.29
N VAL A 602 -23.89 -9.70 -39.71
CA VAL A 602 -23.25 -8.41 -40.05
C VAL A 602 -23.72 -7.87 -41.41
N ILE A 603 -24.16 -8.73 -42.33
CA ILE A 603 -24.71 -8.31 -43.63
C ILE A 603 -26.18 -7.83 -43.53
N PHE A 604 -26.90 -8.22 -42.47
CA PHE A 604 -28.32 -7.91 -42.26
C PHE A 604 -28.58 -6.83 -41.18
N ILE A 605 -27.53 -6.27 -40.58
CA ILE A 605 -27.56 -5.04 -39.78
C ILE A 605 -27.04 -3.91 -40.66
#